data_AF-A0A3A1NBZ7-F1
#
_entry.id   AF-A0A3A1NBZ7-F1
#
_cell.length_a   1.000
_cell.length_b   1.000
_cell.length_c   1.000
_cell.angle_alpha   90.00
_cell.angle_beta   90.00
_cell.angle_gamma   90.00
#
_symmetry.space_group_name_H-M   'P 1'
#
loop_
_entity.id
_entity.type
_entity.pdbx_description
1 polymer ?
#
loop_
_entity_poly.entity_id
_entity_poly.type
_entity_poly.pdbx_seq_one_letter_code
_entity_poly.pdbx_strand_id
1 'polypeptide(L)'
;MTPKQAERIKTKIIKIKKELAADKRRWGGFYDDSRGLRYLPPALYIKLGDYSGAKRYFNWFAKNFPDDMGYPIFLFEWTITLFKTKKMALAEQKALDTFRGNTYLFDAFLQRPPHGRSIREWSNWASKELEADLPYSNSDKELADFAE
;
A
#
# COMPACT_ATOMS: atom_id res chain seq x y z
N MET A 1 -7.70 -17.17 7.36
CA MET A 1 -8.06 -16.24 8.46
C MET A 1 -9.33 -16.71 9.13
N THR A 2 -9.46 -16.59 10.47
CA THR A 2 -10.73 -16.91 11.17
C THR A 2 -11.72 -15.74 11.16
N PRO A 3 -13.04 -15.96 11.31
CA PRO A 3 -14.02 -14.87 11.37
C PRO A 3 -13.69 -13.83 12.45
N LYS A 4 -13.25 -14.27 13.62
CA LYS A 4 -12.85 -13.38 14.73
C LYS A 4 -11.63 -12.51 14.38
N GLN A 5 -10.67 -13.04 13.63
CA GLN A 5 -9.54 -12.25 13.14
C GLN A 5 -9.99 -11.21 12.11
N ALA A 6 -10.90 -11.57 11.20
CA ALA A 6 -11.45 -10.65 10.22
C ALA A 6 -12.20 -9.48 10.90
N GLU A 7 -13.04 -9.76 11.90
CA GLU A 7 -13.76 -8.73 12.64
C GLU A 7 -12.82 -7.77 13.41
N ARG A 8 -11.71 -8.29 13.96
CA ARG A 8 -10.68 -7.44 14.59
C ARG A 8 -10.03 -6.50 13.57
N ILE A 9 -9.74 -6.98 12.37
CA ILE A 9 -9.16 -6.15 11.30
C ILE A 9 -10.16 -5.07 10.85
N LYS A 10 -11.43 -5.42 10.62
CA LYS A 10 -12.50 -4.46 10.29
C LYS A 10 -12.63 -3.39 11.37
N THR A 11 -12.64 -3.80 12.64
CA THR A 11 -12.69 -2.88 13.79
C THR A 11 -11.49 -1.93 13.80
N LYS A 12 -10.28 -2.45 13.49
CA LYS A 12 -9.06 -1.61 13.39
C LYS A 12 -9.17 -0.58 12.27
N ILE A 13 -9.67 -0.96 11.09
CA ILE A 13 -9.92 -0.03 9.97
C ILE A 13 -10.88 1.08 10.39
N ILE A 14 -12.01 0.73 11.05
CA ILE A 14 -12.99 1.70 11.53
C ILE A 14 -12.36 2.68 12.53
N LYS A 15 -11.56 2.17 13.47
CA LYS A 15 -10.87 2.99 14.47
C LYS A 15 -9.91 3.99 13.81
N ILE A 16 -9.06 3.52 12.89
CA ILE A 16 -8.12 4.40 12.15
C ILE A 16 -8.87 5.51 11.41
N LYS A 17 -9.96 5.17 10.69
CA LYS A 17 -10.75 6.18 9.97
C LYS A 17 -11.38 7.21 10.91
N LYS A 18 -11.85 6.79 12.08
CA LYS A 18 -12.38 7.71 13.11
C LYS A 18 -11.29 8.60 13.68
N GLU A 19 -10.09 8.07 13.94
CA GLU A 19 -8.94 8.83 14.42
C GLU A 19 -8.53 9.89 13.38
N LEU A 20 -8.37 9.52 12.11
CA LEU A 20 -8.05 10.47 11.03
C LEU A 20 -9.12 11.57 10.87
N ALA A 21 -10.40 11.23 10.99
CA ALA A 21 -11.47 12.22 10.93
C ALA A 21 -11.50 13.14 12.17
N ALA A 22 -11.12 12.63 13.34
CA ALA A 22 -10.98 13.43 14.55
C ALA A 22 -9.77 14.36 14.47
N ASP A 23 -8.64 13.86 13.98
CA ASP A 23 -7.43 14.64 13.70
C ASP A 23 -7.74 15.78 12.74
N LYS A 24 -8.40 15.48 11.61
CA LYS A 24 -8.83 16.49 10.64
C LYS A 24 -9.62 17.64 11.26
N ARG A 25 -10.57 17.30 12.14
CA ARG A 25 -11.41 18.29 12.82
C ARG A 25 -10.62 19.10 13.84
N ARG A 26 -9.72 18.45 14.59
CA ARG A 26 -8.87 19.08 15.59
C ARG A 26 -7.97 20.14 14.97
N TRP A 27 -7.45 19.88 13.77
CA TRP A 27 -6.54 20.78 13.06
C TRP A 27 -7.24 21.63 12.00
N GLY A 28 -8.51 21.99 12.22
CA GLY A 28 -9.20 22.99 11.40
C GLY A 28 -9.40 22.60 9.93
N GLY A 29 -9.47 21.30 9.62
CA GLY A 29 -9.62 20.79 8.26
C GLY A 29 -8.34 20.18 7.67
N PHE A 30 -7.19 20.36 8.33
CA PHE A 30 -5.89 19.79 7.95
C PHE A 30 -5.60 18.52 8.74
N TYR A 31 -4.58 17.75 8.33
CA TYR A 31 -4.12 16.59 9.08
C TYR A 31 -2.74 16.90 9.65
N ASP A 32 -2.52 16.59 10.93
CA ASP A 32 -1.16 16.45 11.47
C ASP A 32 -0.62 15.07 11.08
N ASP A 33 -1.41 14.02 11.35
CA ASP A 33 -1.09 12.60 11.09
C ASP A 33 0.40 12.23 11.26
N SER A 34 1.04 12.77 12.30
CA SER A 34 2.45 12.53 12.63
C SER A 34 2.76 11.06 12.92
N ARG A 35 1.71 10.27 13.21
CA ARG A 35 1.76 8.83 13.45
C ARG A 35 1.69 7.97 12.18
N GLY A 36 1.46 8.58 11.01
CA GLY A 36 1.34 7.88 9.72
C GLY A 36 0.14 6.94 9.63
N LEU A 37 -0.96 7.23 10.34
CA LEU A 37 -2.14 6.38 10.34
C LEU A 37 -2.77 6.26 8.96
N ARG A 38 -2.58 7.25 8.07
CA ARG A 38 -3.10 7.23 6.70
C ARG A 38 -2.54 6.09 5.83
N TYR A 39 -1.44 5.47 6.25
CA TYR A 39 -0.78 4.42 5.50
C TYR A 39 -1.24 3.00 5.84
N LEU A 40 -1.86 2.82 7.00
CA LEU A 40 -2.18 1.49 7.52
C LEU A 40 -3.40 0.80 6.88
N PRO A 41 -4.47 1.51 6.46
CA PRO A 41 -5.69 0.83 6.03
C PRO A 41 -5.59 -0.06 4.79
N PRO A 42 -4.82 0.25 3.74
CA PRO A 42 -4.76 -0.62 2.55
C PRO A 42 -4.26 -2.03 2.86
N ALA A 43 -3.16 -2.18 3.60
CA ALA A 43 -2.68 -3.49 4.09
C ALA A 43 -3.78 -4.28 4.81
N LEU A 44 -4.59 -3.61 5.64
CA LEU A 44 -5.70 -4.25 6.37
C LEU A 44 -6.83 -4.70 5.45
N TYR A 45 -7.16 -3.92 4.41
CA TYR A 45 -8.16 -4.31 3.41
C TYR A 45 -7.66 -5.46 2.52
N ILE A 46 -6.41 -5.41 2.06
CA ILE A 46 -5.79 -6.48 1.26
C ILE A 46 -5.78 -7.78 2.06
N LYS A 47 -5.41 -7.72 3.34
CA LYS A 47 -5.45 -8.88 4.24
C LYS A 47 -6.84 -9.50 4.38
N LEU A 48 -7.91 -8.72 4.19
CA LEU A 48 -9.30 -9.19 4.19
C LEU A 48 -9.79 -9.67 2.81
N GLY A 49 -8.97 -9.54 1.75
CA GLY A 49 -9.40 -9.70 0.36
C GLY A 49 -10.37 -8.60 -0.12
N ASP A 50 -10.56 -7.50 0.63
CA ASP A 50 -11.48 -6.41 0.28
C ASP A 50 -10.78 -5.34 -0.57
N TYR A 51 -10.42 -5.71 -1.80
CA TYR A 51 -9.77 -4.80 -2.75
C TYR A 51 -10.66 -3.62 -3.15
N SER A 52 -11.98 -3.77 -3.10
CA SER A 52 -12.91 -2.66 -3.32
C SER A 52 -12.84 -1.63 -2.19
N GLY A 53 -12.72 -2.10 -0.94
CA GLY A 53 -12.47 -1.28 0.24
C GLY A 53 -11.12 -0.56 0.18
N ALA A 54 -10.05 -1.28 -0.17
CA ALA A 54 -8.73 -0.69 -0.40
C ALA A 54 -8.79 0.41 -1.45
N LYS A 55 -9.43 0.17 -2.59
CA LYS A 55 -9.56 1.15 -3.68
C LYS A 55 -10.29 2.42 -3.24
N ARG A 56 -11.41 2.27 -2.50
CA ARG A 56 -12.12 3.42 -1.93
C ARG A 56 -11.22 4.22 -0.99
N TYR A 57 -10.38 3.54 -0.22
CA TYR A 57 -9.43 4.19 0.67
C TYR A 57 -8.35 4.94 -0.10
N PHE A 58 -7.76 4.34 -1.13
CA PHE A 58 -6.78 5.02 -1.98
C PHE A 58 -7.34 6.26 -2.68
N ASN A 59 -8.59 6.20 -3.16
CA ASN A 59 -9.27 7.39 -3.70
C ASN A 59 -9.44 8.49 -2.64
N TRP A 60 -9.75 8.11 -1.39
CA TRP A 60 -9.80 9.06 -0.28
C TRP A 60 -8.42 9.63 0.04
N PHE A 61 -7.37 8.81 0.03
CA PHE A 61 -5.98 9.25 0.25
C PHE A 61 -5.58 10.27 -0.81
N ALA A 62 -5.71 9.93 -2.10
CA ALA A 62 -5.38 10.81 -3.22
C ALA A 62 -6.07 12.17 -3.14
N LYS A 63 -7.34 12.19 -2.67
CA LYS A 63 -8.11 13.42 -2.51
C LYS A 63 -7.64 14.27 -1.33
N ASN A 64 -7.21 13.65 -0.22
CA ASN A 64 -6.91 14.36 1.02
C ASN A 64 -5.41 14.69 1.17
N PHE A 65 -4.55 13.98 0.46
CA PHE A 65 -3.10 14.12 0.50
C PHE A 65 -2.53 14.16 -0.93
N PRO A 66 -2.92 15.15 -1.76
CA PRO A 66 -2.53 15.20 -3.17
C PRO A 66 -1.02 15.39 -3.38
N ASP A 67 -0.35 16.04 -2.42
CA ASP A 67 1.11 16.26 -2.45
C ASP A 67 1.90 15.12 -1.80
N ASP A 68 1.21 14.12 -1.24
CA ASP A 68 1.85 12.95 -0.64
C ASP A 68 2.06 11.87 -1.69
N MET A 69 3.32 11.66 -2.06
CA MET A 69 3.71 10.64 -3.03
C MET A 69 3.61 9.21 -2.49
N GLY A 70 3.38 9.05 -1.18
CA GLY A 70 3.38 7.77 -0.49
C GLY A 70 4.77 7.12 -0.40
N TYR A 71 4.87 6.07 0.41
CA TYR A 71 6.08 5.25 0.50
C TYR A 71 5.93 3.96 -0.33
N PRO A 72 7.03 3.29 -0.70
CA PRO A 72 7.01 2.29 -1.77
C PRO A 72 6.10 1.07 -1.51
N ILE A 73 6.02 0.54 -0.28
CA ILE A 73 5.10 -0.58 0.01
C ILE A 73 3.64 -0.15 -0.13
N PHE A 74 3.29 1.07 0.25
CA PHE A 74 1.92 1.59 0.05
C PHE A 74 1.58 1.77 -1.43
N LEU A 75 2.55 2.15 -2.26
CA LEU A 75 2.40 2.19 -3.72
C LEU A 75 2.25 0.78 -4.30
N PHE A 76 2.99 -0.20 -3.77
CA PHE A 76 2.85 -1.61 -4.14
C PHE A 76 1.44 -2.15 -3.82
N GLU A 77 0.94 -1.86 -2.61
CA GLU A 77 -0.43 -2.19 -2.21
C GLU A 77 -1.50 -1.52 -3.10
N TRP A 78 -1.23 -0.30 -3.55
CA TRP A 78 -2.08 0.41 -4.50
C TRP A 78 -2.08 -0.28 -5.86
N THR A 79 -0.91 -0.70 -6.33
CA THR A 79 -0.75 -1.47 -7.58
C THR A 79 -1.56 -2.76 -7.54
N ILE A 80 -1.40 -3.58 -6.50
CA ILE A 80 -2.19 -4.80 -6.28
C ILE A 80 -3.68 -4.48 -6.32
N THR A 81 -4.11 -3.43 -5.60
CA THR A 81 -5.52 -3.07 -5.50
C THR A 81 -6.12 -2.68 -6.86
N LEU A 82 -5.37 -1.94 -7.70
CA LEU A 82 -5.82 -1.58 -9.04
C LEU A 82 -5.89 -2.79 -9.96
N PHE A 83 -4.89 -3.67 -9.90
CA PHE A 83 -4.88 -4.93 -10.64
C PHE A 83 -6.08 -5.80 -10.28
N LYS A 84 -6.29 -6.05 -8.97
CA LYS A 84 -7.40 -6.86 -8.44
C LYS A 84 -8.78 -6.28 -8.73
N THR A 85 -8.87 -4.98 -8.95
CA THR A 85 -10.11 -4.30 -9.35
C THR A 85 -10.21 -4.04 -10.86
N LYS A 86 -9.37 -4.73 -11.66
CA LYS A 86 -9.36 -4.72 -13.12
C LYS A 86 -9.14 -3.33 -13.72
N LYS A 87 -8.35 -2.49 -13.07
CA LYS A 87 -7.96 -1.14 -13.54
C LYS A 87 -6.55 -1.18 -14.12
N MET A 88 -6.35 -2.01 -15.16
CA MET A 88 -5.02 -2.38 -15.65
C MET A 88 -4.15 -1.19 -16.05
N ALA A 89 -4.66 -0.22 -16.82
CA ALA A 89 -3.88 0.97 -17.20
C ALA A 89 -3.41 1.79 -15.97
N LEU A 90 -4.24 1.87 -14.92
CA LEU A 90 -3.85 2.55 -13.69
C LEU A 90 -2.89 1.70 -12.85
N ALA A 91 -3.06 0.37 -12.87
CA ALA A 91 -2.17 -0.56 -12.19
C ALA A 91 -0.77 -0.49 -12.79
N GLU A 92 -0.64 -0.47 -14.12
CA GLU A 92 0.63 -0.33 -14.83
C GLU A 92 1.33 0.98 -14.47
N GLN A 93 0.60 2.11 -14.52
CA GLN A 93 1.16 3.40 -14.10
C GLN A 93 1.63 3.38 -12.65
N LYS A 94 0.84 2.78 -11.74
CA LYS A 94 1.18 2.69 -10.32
C LYS A 94 2.34 1.72 -10.05
N ALA A 95 2.49 0.69 -10.87
CA ALA A 95 3.63 -0.21 -10.83
C ALA A 95 4.93 0.54 -11.18
N LEU A 96 4.89 1.40 -12.21
CA LEU A 96 6.04 2.26 -12.54
C LEU A 96 6.37 3.23 -11.40
N ASP A 97 5.37 3.83 -10.76
CA ASP A 97 5.59 4.71 -9.60
C ASP A 97 6.22 3.93 -8.43
N THR A 98 5.73 2.71 -8.17
CA THR A 98 6.28 1.81 -7.15
C THR A 98 7.74 1.48 -7.44
N PHE A 99 8.03 1.08 -8.68
CA PHE A 99 9.38 0.73 -9.13
C PHE A 99 10.35 1.92 -9.04
N ARG A 100 9.88 3.13 -9.35
CA ARG A 100 10.67 4.37 -9.19
C ARG A 100 10.92 4.71 -7.73
N GLY A 101 9.96 4.39 -6.84
CA GLY A 101 10.11 4.58 -5.39
C GLY A 101 11.07 3.58 -4.76
N ASN A 102 11.08 2.34 -5.23
CA ASN A 102 11.99 1.29 -4.82
C ASN A 102 12.09 0.21 -5.91
N THR A 103 13.28 0.03 -6.48
CA THR A 103 13.51 -0.92 -7.59
C THR A 103 13.49 -2.37 -7.18
N TYR A 104 13.52 -2.65 -5.87
CA TYR A 104 13.71 -3.97 -5.32
C TYR A 104 12.40 -4.67 -4.95
N LEU A 105 11.31 -3.92 -4.69
CA LEU A 105 10.06 -4.51 -4.20
C LEU A 105 9.43 -5.53 -5.15
N PHE A 106 9.48 -5.29 -6.46
CA PHE A 106 8.95 -6.26 -7.43
C PHE A 106 9.82 -7.50 -7.53
N ASP A 107 11.15 -7.36 -7.48
CA ASP A 107 12.05 -8.51 -7.45
C ASP A 107 11.86 -9.34 -6.20
N ALA A 108 11.74 -8.70 -5.03
CA ALA A 108 11.45 -9.37 -3.77
C ALA A 108 10.10 -10.12 -3.82
N PHE A 109 9.04 -9.46 -4.30
CA PHE A 109 7.74 -10.10 -4.47
C PHE A 109 7.80 -11.31 -5.42
N LEU A 110 8.44 -11.15 -6.58
CA LEU A 110 8.56 -12.17 -7.62
C LEU A 110 9.63 -13.22 -7.31
N GLN A 111 10.38 -13.07 -6.21
CA GLN A 111 11.52 -13.89 -5.83
C GLN A 111 12.58 -14.00 -6.95
N ARG A 112 12.87 -12.86 -7.59
CA ARG A 112 13.87 -12.73 -8.66
C ARG A 112 15.13 -12.05 -8.12
N PRO A 113 16.31 -12.32 -8.71
CA PRO A 113 17.52 -11.58 -8.36
C PRO A 113 17.31 -10.09 -8.68
N PRO A 114 17.82 -9.17 -7.83
CA PRO A 114 17.74 -7.75 -8.09
C PRO A 114 18.22 -7.41 -9.48
N HIS A 115 17.48 -6.58 -10.21
CA HIS A 115 18.00 -6.04 -11.46
C HIS A 115 19.31 -5.31 -11.14
N GLY A 116 20.44 -5.77 -11.70
CA GLY A 116 21.79 -5.28 -11.36
C GLY A 116 22.09 -3.81 -11.65
N ARG A 117 21.06 -2.99 -11.94
CA ARG A 117 21.13 -1.54 -12.05
C ARG A 117 20.64 -0.93 -10.75
N SER A 118 21.58 -0.65 -9.83
CA SER A 118 21.30 0.25 -8.71
C SER A 118 20.95 1.63 -9.29
N ILE A 119 19.69 2.04 -9.14
CA ILE A 119 19.35 3.45 -9.27
C ILE A 119 19.87 4.10 -7.99
N ARG A 120 20.50 5.27 -8.12
CA ARG A 120 21.05 6.00 -6.96
C ARG A 120 19.97 6.13 -5.88
N GLU A 121 20.24 5.57 -4.72
CA GLU A 121 19.34 5.59 -3.57
C GLU A 121 19.43 6.98 -2.91
N TRP A 122 18.36 7.75 -3.00
CA TRP A 122 18.30 9.11 -2.43
C TRP A 122 17.62 9.13 -1.06
N SER A 123 17.06 8.01 -0.62
CA SER A 123 16.38 7.84 0.65
C SER A 123 16.48 6.39 1.12
N ASN A 124 16.27 6.17 2.43
CA ASN A 124 16.12 4.83 3.00
C ASN A 124 14.95 4.06 2.37
N TRP A 125 13.91 4.74 1.87
CA TRP A 125 12.82 4.10 1.15
C TRP A 125 13.23 3.53 -0.21
N ALA A 126 14.28 4.07 -0.84
CA ALA A 126 14.84 3.54 -2.07
C ALA A 126 15.80 2.36 -1.83
N SER A 127 16.17 2.09 -0.57
CA SER A 127 17.17 1.07 -0.26
C SER A 127 16.62 -0.35 -0.39
N LYS A 128 17.54 -1.29 -0.59
CA LYS A 128 17.23 -2.71 -0.60
C LYS A 128 16.65 -3.21 0.73
N GLU A 129 16.98 -2.58 1.85
CA GLU A 129 16.54 -3.02 3.19
C GLU A 129 15.02 -3.05 3.33
N LEU A 130 14.31 -2.23 2.56
CA LEU A 130 12.85 -2.19 2.54
C LEU A 130 12.21 -3.51 2.07
N GLU A 131 12.94 -4.36 1.33
CA GLU A 131 12.48 -5.71 0.96
C GLU A 131 12.07 -6.52 2.20
N ALA A 132 12.78 -6.35 3.33
CA ALA A 132 12.52 -7.09 4.56
C ALA A 132 11.18 -6.73 5.22
N ASP A 133 10.64 -5.55 4.90
CA ASP A 133 9.37 -5.07 5.43
C ASP A 133 8.17 -5.42 4.51
N LEU A 134 8.42 -5.95 3.31
CA LEU A 134 7.37 -6.31 2.36
C LEU A 134 6.61 -7.55 2.86
N PRO A 135 5.31 -7.45 3.22
CA PRO A 135 4.56 -8.56 3.81
C PRO A 135 3.91 -9.47 2.75
N TYR A 136 4.31 -9.35 1.48
CA TYR A 136 3.68 -9.99 0.32
C TYR A 136 4.71 -10.81 -0.45
N SER A 137 4.29 -11.95 -0.97
CA SER A 137 5.12 -12.86 -1.78
C SER A 137 4.31 -13.44 -2.94
N ASN A 138 4.96 -13.79 -4.05
CA ASN A 138 4.34 -14.53 -5.15
C ASN A 138 3.74 -15.89 -4.73
N SER A 139 4.15 -16.42 -3.57
CA SER A 139 3.59 -17.63 -2.97
C SER A 139 2.25 -17.42 -2.27
N ASP A 140 1.83 -16.17 -2.08
CA ASP A 140 0.52 -15.85 -1.50
C ASP A 140 -0.56 -16.28 -2.48
N LYS A 141 -1.36 -17.28 -2.09
CA LYS A 141 -2.43 -17.83 -2.96
C LYS A 141 -3.38 -16.75 -3.48
N GLU A 142 -3.61 -15.70 -2.70
CA GLU A 142 -4.48 -14.59 -3.07
C GLU A 142 -3.84 -13.63 -4.08
N LEU A 143 -2.52 -13.69 -4.31
CA LEU A 143 -1.77 -12.83 -5.22
C LEU A 143 -1.09 -13.61 -6.36
N ALA A 144 -1.38 -14.89 -6.52
CA ALA A 144 -0.76 -15.73 -7.55
C ALA A 144 -0.98 -15.18 -8.97
N ASP A 145 -2.19 -14.71 -9.27
CA ASP A 145 -2.57 -14.03 -10.52
C ASP A 145 -1.84 -12.70 -10.75
N PHE A 146 -1.34 -12.04 -9.69
CA PHE A 146 -0.56 -10.82 -9.82
C PHE A 146 0.92 -11.11 -10.13
N ALA A 147 1.37 -12.35 -9.95
CA ALA A 147 2.73 -12.79 -10.25
C ALA A 147 2.91 -13.37 -11.66
N GLU A 148 1.81 -13.61 -12.38
CA GLU A 148 1.77 -14.07 -13.79
C GLU A 148 2.01 -12.93 -14.77
#